data_AF-A0A9E2FGF8-F1
#
_entry.id   AF-A0A9E2FGF8-F1
#
_cell.length_a   1.000
_cell.length_b   1.000
_cell.length_c   1.000
_cell.angle_alpha   90.00
_cell.angle_beta   90.00
_cell.angle_gamma   90.00
#
_symmetry.space_group_name_H-M   'P 1'
#
loop_
_entity.id
_entity.type
_entity.pdbx_description
1 polymer ?
#
loop_
_entity_poly.entity_id
_entity_poly.type
_entity_poly.pdbx_seq_one_letter_code
_entity_poly.pdbx_strand_id
1 'polypeptide(L)'
;MSSHHPAVDQGHIQSLIDRHIELPGALLPILHAIQDECGHVPDDAVPLIARSLNLSRAEVHGVITFYHHFRSHAPGRHVVQVCRAEACQAVGAVALEAHAKKCLGIDFHETTADGAVTLEAAYCLGNCALGPSLRVGDDIVGRVTAERFDELVADLRAEVTA
;
A
#
# COMPACT_ATOMS: atom_id res chain seq x y z
N MET A 1 12.58 17.07 -0.20
CA MET A 1 12.23 16.90 -1.62
C MET A 1 10.78 16.48 -1.67
N SER A 2 9.92 17.43 -2.00
CA SER A 2 8.47 17.36 -1.81
C SER A 2 7.81 16.37 -2.78
N SER A 3 7.42 15.20 -2.30
CA SER A 3 6.46 14.32 -3.01
C SER A 3 5.04 14.81 -2.73
N HIS A 4 4.69 15.91 -3.39
CA HIS A 4 3.32 16.33 -3.61
C HIS A 4 2.81 15.44 -4.74
N HIS A 5 1.85 14.54 -4.50
CA HIS A 5 1.24 13.77 -5.58
C HIS A 5 0.66 14.77 -6.59
N PRO A 6 1.19 14.85 -7.83
CA PRO A 6 0.64 15.75 -8.82
C PRO A 6 -0.82 15.35 -9.06
N ALA A 7 -1.68 16.32 -9.38
CA ALA A 7 -2.99 16.00 -9.92
C ALA A 7 -2.76 15.11 -11.15
N VAL A 8 -3.05 13.82 -11.00
CA VAL A 8 -2.72 12.82 -12.02
C VAL A 8 -3.61 13.11 -13.22
N ASP A 9 -3.03 13.71 -14.25
CA ASP A 9 -3.72 13.98 -15.50
C ASP A 9 -3.83 12.72 -16.34
N GLN A 10 -4.90 12.61 -17.13
CA GLN A 10 -5.15 11.48 -18.02
C GLN A 10 -4.01 11.25 -19.01
N GLY A 11 -3.34 12.32 -19.46
CA GLY A 11 -2.16 12.23 -20.33
C GLY A 11 -1.01 11.48 -19.66
N HIS A 12 -0.83 11.66 -18.35
CA HIS A 12 0.19 10.94 -17.61
C HIS A 12 -0.15 9.46 -17.47
N ILE A 13 -1.39 9.12 -17.08
CA ILE A 13 -1.87 7.73 -16.98
C ILE A 13 -1.69 7.01 -18.33
N GLN A 14 -2.04 7.68 -19.43
CA GLN A 14 -1.86 7.10 -20.77
C GLN A 14 -0.39 6.76 -21.05
N SER A 15 0.55 7.62 -20.65
CA SER A 15 1.98 7.32 -20.80
C SER A 15 2.43 6.09 -19.99
N LEU A 16 1.83 5.85 -18.81
CA LEU A 16 2.14 4.66 -18.00
C LEU A 16 1.64 3.38 -18.69
N ILE A 17 0.47 3.45 -19.32
CA ILE A 17 -0.14 2.38 -20.11
C ILE A 17 0.75 2.04 -21.32
N ASP A 18 1.11 3.05 -22.11
CA ASP A 18 1.84 2.87 -23.37
C ASP A 18 3.23 2.22 -23.14
N ARG A 19 3.86 2.45 -21.99
CA ARG A 19 5.14 1.81 -21.62
C ARG A 19 5.05 0.29 -21.45
N HIS A 20 3.87 -0.25 -21.18
CA HIS A 20 3.68 -1.65 -20.81
C HIS A 20 2.72 -2.41 -21.72
N ILE A 21 2.03 -1.73 -22.64
CA ILE A 21 0.92 -2.29 -23.45
C ILE A 21 1.33 -3.50 -24.31
N GLU A 22 2.57 -3.54 -24.77
CA GLU A 22 3.11 -4.63 -25.61
C GLU A 22 3.48 -5.90 -24.81
N LEU A 23 3.41 -5.84 -23.48
CA LEU A 23 3.70 -7.00 -22.63
C LEU A 23 2.55 -8.03 -22.70
N PRO A 24 2.86 -9.33 -22.85
CA PRO A 24 1.86 -10.38 -22.66
C PRO A 24 1.27 -10.28 -21.24
N GLY A 25 -0.05 -10.07 -21.14
CA GLY A 25 -0.72 -9.90 -19.84
C GLY A 25 -0.44 -8.55 -19.15
N ALA A 26 -0.34 -7.46 -19.92
CA ALA A 26 0.05 -6.13 -19.45
C ALA A 26 -0.78 -5.50 -18.31
N LEU A 27 -1.98 -6.02 -18.01
CA LEU A 27 -2.90 -5.40 -17.04
C LEU A 27 -2.27 -5.22 -15.66
N LEU A 28 -1.65 -6.24 -15.08
CA LEU A 28 -1.00 -6.13 -13.77
C LEU A 28 0.19 -5.16 -13.78
N PRO A 29 1.15 -5.26 -14.74
CA PRO A 29 2.23 -4.28 -14.87
C PRO A 29 1.74 -2.82 -14.97
N ILE A 30 0.67 -2.58 -15.74
CA ILE A 30 0.07 -1.26 -15.87
C ILE A 30 -0.50 -0.77 -14.55
N LEU A 31 -1.26 -1.63 -13.84
CA LEU A 31 -1.83 -1.28 -12.54
C LEU A 31 -0.74 -1.00 -11.48
N HIS A 32 0.35 -1.77 -11.48
CA HIS A 32 1.51 -1.49 -10.64
C HIS A 32 2.12 -0.12 -10.98
N ALA A 33 2.42 0.14 -12.25
CA ALA A 33 3.00 1.41 -12.67
C ALA A 33 2.13 2.63 -12.31
N ILE A 34 0.80 2.49 -12.42
CA ILE A 34 -0.15 3.54 -12.01
C ILE A 34 -0.10 3.72 -10.49
N GLN A 35 -0.21 2.65 -9.71
CA GLN A 35 -0.20 2.75 -8.26
C GLN A 35 1.14 3.26 -7.69
N ASP A 36 2.27 2.84 -8.25
CA ASP A 36 3.59 3.25 -7.78
C ASP A 36 3.79 4.76 -7.94
N GLU A 37 3.27 5.32 -9.03
CA GLU A 37 3.36 6.76 -9.32
C GLU A 37 2.24 7.57 -8.64
N CYS A 38 1.02 7.04 -8.59
CA CYS A 38 -0.18 7.76 -8.12
C CYS A 38 -0.59 7.42 -6.67
N GLY A 39 0.10 6.48 -6.02
CA GLY A 39 -0.22 5.95 -4.69
C GLY A 39 -1.44 5.02 -4.63
N HIS A 40 -2.29 5.05 -5.67
CA HIS A 40 -3.50 4.26 -5.84
C HIS A 40 -3.84 4.16 -7.34
N VAL A 41 -4.90 3.42 -7.69
CA VAL A 41 -5.43 3.34 -9.05
C VAL A 41 -6.69 4.22 -9.14
N PRO A 42 -6.61 5.39 -9.80
CA PRO A 42 -7.76 6.28 -9.97
C PRO A 42 -8.88 5.65 -10.81
N ASP A 43 -10.14 5.99 -10.53
CA ASP A 43 -11.30 5.48 -11.27
C ASP A 43 -11.27 5.86 -12.77
N ASP A 44 -10.69 7.01 -13.11
CA ASP A 44 -10.57 7.47 -14.49
C ASP A 44 -9.47 6.73 -15.29
N ALA A 45 -8.58 6.00 -14.61
CA ALA A 45 -7.65 5.09 -15.24
C ALA A 45 -8.37 3.86 -15.83
N VAL A 46 -9.46 3.40 -15.22
CA VAL A 46 -10.16 2.17 -15.63
C VAL A 46 -10.65 2.24 -17.09
N PRO A 47 -11.33 3.30 -17.55
CA PRO A 47 -11.69 3.45 -18.96
C PRO A 47 -10.49 3.53 -19.91
N LEU A 48 -9.36 4.11 -19.49
CA LEU A 48 -8.15 4.22 -20.33
C LEU A 48 -7.53 2.84 -20.54
N ILE A 49 -7.29 2.11 -19.45
CA ILE A 49 -6.74 0.74 -19.46
C ILE A 49 -7.63 -0.18 -20.29
N ALA A 50 -8.95 -0.14 -20.06
CA ALA A 50 -9.91 -0.98 -20.76
C ALA A 50 -9.86 -0.75 -22.28
N ARG A 51 -9.79 0.51 -22.73
CA ARG A 51 -9.66 0.83 -24.16
C ARG A 51 -8.34 0.37 -24.74
N SER A 52 -7.22 0.65 -24.06
CA SER A 52 -5.88 0.30 -24.55
C SER A 52 -5.66 -1.21 -24.66
N LEU A 53 -6.17 -1.99 -23.70
CA LEU A 53 -6.00 -3.45 -23.68
C LEU A 53 -7.13 -4.22 -24.36
N ASN A 54 -8.11 -3.52 -24.94
CA ASN A 54 -9.32 -4.12 -25.52
C ASN A 54 -10.05 -5.05 -24.53
N LEU A 55 -10.21 -4.59 -23.28
CA LEU A 55 -10.92 -5.28 -22.20
C LEU A 55 -12.21 -4.55 -21.83
N SER A 56 -13.10 -5.22 -21.10
CA SER A 56 -14.25 -4.53 -20.51
C SER A 56 -13.84 -3.75 -19.25
N ARG A 57 -14.53 -2.63 -18.96
CA ARG A 57 -14.35 -1.90 -17.69
C ARG A 57 -14.58 -2.79 -16.46
N ALA A 58 -15.55 -3.71 -16.57
CA ALA A 58 -15.88 -4.65 -15.50
C ALA A 58 -14.75 -5.64 -15.23
N GLU A 59 -14.05 -6.07 -16.27
CA GLU A 59 -12.89 -6.95 -16.14
C GLU A 59 -11.71 -6.25 -15.46
N VAL A 60 -11.38 -5.03 -15.89
CA VAL A 60 -10.34 -4.21 -15.24
C VAL A 60 -10.67 -3.96 -13.77
N HIS A 61 -11.90 -3.53 -13.49
CA HIS A 61 -12.38 -3.33 -12.11
C HIS A 61 -12.34 -4.64 -11.31
N GLY A 62 -12.74 -5.75 -11.91
CA GLY A 62 -12.67 -7.09 -11.30
C GLY A 62 -11.27 -7.42 -10.83
N VAL A 63 -10.25 -7.18 -11.67
CA VAL A 63 -8.84 -7.40 -11.32
C VAL A 63 -8.39 -6.47 -10.19
N ILE A 64 -8.73 -5.18 -10.25
CA ILE A 64 -8.39 -4.21 -9.18
C ILE A 64 -8.96 -4.68 -7.84
N THR A 65 -10.22 -5.09 -7.80
CA THR A 65 -10.88 -5.55 -6.57
C THR A 65 -10.42 -6.93 -6.08
N PHE A 66 -9.91 -7.78 -6.99
CA PHE A 66 -9.45 -9.12 -6.64
C PHE A 66 -8.09 -9.08 -5.92
N TYR A 67 -7.18 -8.23 -6.36
CA TYR A 67 -5.85 -8.11 -5.75
C TYR A 67 -5.85 -7.04 -4.66
N HIS A 68 -5.82 -7.47 -3.39
CA HIS A 68 -5.72 -6.58 -2.21
C HIS A 68 -4.54 -5.59 -2.24
N HIS A 69 -3.54 -5.83 -3.09
CA HIS A 69 -2.42 -4.91 -3.27
C HIS A 69 -2.84 -3.59 -3.94
N PHE A 70 -3.85 -3.60 -4.81
CA PHE A 70 -4.30 -2.40 -5.51
C PHE A 70 -5.30 -1.61 -4.65
N ARG A 71 -5.08 -0.31 -4.56
CA ARG A 71 -5.91 0.63 -3.79
C ARG A 71 -6.74 1.46 -4.73
N SER A 72 -8.02 1.66 -4.40
CA SER A 72 -8.91 2.58 -5.13
C SER A 72 -8.86 4.00 -4.59
N HIS A 73 -8.23 4.21 -3.43
CA HIS A 73 -8.16 5.52 -2.76
C HIS A 73 -6.72 5.77 -2.30
N ALA A 74 -6.32 7.03 -2.28
CA ALA A 74 -4.99 7.42 -1.83
C ALA A 74 -4.77 6.98 -0.36
N PRO A 75 -3.66 6.27 -0.06
CA PRO A 75 -3.27 6.02 1.32
C PRO A 75 -2.78 7.32 1.98
N GLY A 76 -2.58 7.26 3.29
CA GLY A 76 -1.77 8.22 4.02
C GLY A 76 -0.31 8.20 3.55
N ARG A 77 0.48 9.13 4.08
CA ARG A 77 1.87 9.34 3.68
C ARG A 77 2.70 8.07 3.74
N HIS A 78 2.49 7.25 4.77
CA HIS A 78 3.18 5.98 4.97
C HIS A 78 2.18 4.84 5.10
N VAL A 79 2.43 3.76 4.38
CA VAL A 79 1.69 2.50 4.55
C VAL A 79 2.50 1.60 5.48
N VAL A 80 1.95 1.31 6.66
CA VAL A 80 2.54 0.41 7.64
C VAL A 80 1.79 -0.92 7.61
N GLN A 81 2.48 -1.98 7.24
CA GLN A 81 1.89 -3.31 7.12
C GLN A 81 2.36 -4.22 8.24
N VAL A 82 1.41 -4.73 9.04
CA VAL A 82 1.70 -5.62 10.16
C VAL A 82 1.61 -7.07 9.69
N CYS A 83 2.65 -7.86 9.91
CA CYS A 83 2.62 -9.29 9.59
C CYS A 83 1.67 -10.03 10.54
N ARG A 84 0.65 -10.70 9.96
CA ARG A 84 -0.34 -11.51 10.66
C ARG A 84 -0.20 -13.00 10.39
N ALA A 85 0.88 -13.44 9.74
CA ALA A 85 1.13 -14.86 9.49
C ALA A 85 1.70 -15.58 10.72
N GLU A 86 1.63 -16.90 10.67
CA GLU A 86 1.76 -17.83 11.79
C GLU A 86 3.10 -17.70 12.54
N ALA A 87 4.21 -17.55 11.80
CA ALA A 87 5.53 -17.39 12.42
C ALA A 87 5.62 -16.11 13.27
N CYS A 88 5.03 -15.02 12.80
CA CYS A 88 4.99 -13.76 13.56
C CYS A 88 3.99 -13.85 14.73
N GLN A 89 2.86 -14.56 14.57
CA GLN A 89 1.93 -14.82 15.67
C GLN A 89 2.61 -15.59 16.80
N ALA A 90 3.42 -16.60 16.49
CA ALA A 90 4.15 -17.42 17.47
C ALA A 90 5.11 -16.61 18.36
N VAL A 91 5.51 -15.42 17.92
CA VAL A 91 6.41 -14.50 18.64
C VAL A 91 5.75 -13.17 19.01
N GLY A 92 4.41 -13.12 19.04
CA GLY A 92 3.66 -12.02 19.66
C GLY A 92 3.00 -11.01 18.71
N ALA A 93 2.88 -11.30 17.41
CA ALA A 93 2.26 -10.35 16.47
C ALA A 93 0.80 -9.98 16.77
N VAL A 94 0.03 -10.84 17.46
CA VAL A 94 -1.35 -10.51 17.88
C VAL A 94 -1.36 -9.36 18.90
N ALA A 95 -0.41 -9.36 19.83
CA ALA A 95 -0.27 -8.27 20.80
C ALA A 95 0.21 -6.99 20.12
N LEU A 96 1.15 -7.12 19.16
CA LEU A 96 1.61 -5.98 18.36
C LEU A 96 0.49 -5.37 17.51
N GLU A 97 -0.36 -6.19 16.89
CA GLU A 97 -1.55 -5.73 16.15
C GLU A 97 -2.47 -4.91 17.04
N ALA A 98 -2.82 -5.44 18.23
CA ALA A 98 -3.69 -4.73 19.16
C ALA A 98 -3.09 -3.40 19.64
N HIS A 99 -1.78 -3.38 19.89
CA HIS A 99 -1.05 -2.17 20.22
C HIS A 99 -1.06 -1.16 19.08
N ALA A 100 -0.78 -1.60 17.84
CA ALA A 100 -0.75 -0.74 16.66
C ALA A 100 -2.10 -0.04 16.42
N LYS A 101 -3.21 -0.79 16.48
CA LYS A 101 -4.55 -0.21 16.33
C LYS A 101 -4.87 0.79 17.43
N LYS A 102 -4.52 0.48 18.68
CA LYS A 102 -4.73 1.38 19.81
C LYS A 102 -3.89 2.66 19.71
N CYS A 103 -2.62 2.53 19.33
CA CYS A 103 -1.69 3.64 19.19
C CYS A 103 -2.11 4.60 18.07
N LEU A 104 -2.52 4.04 16.91
CA LEU A 104 -2.94 4.84 15.76
C LEU A 104 -4.41 5.31 15.85
N GLY A 105 -5.24 4.65 16.65
CA GLY A 105 -6.66 4.97 16.79
C GLY A 105 -7.51 4.55 15.58
N ILE A 106 -7.05 3.57 14.80
CA ILE A 106 -7.66 3.09 13.55
C ILE A 106 -7.57 1.56 13.46
N ASP A 107 -8.41 0.93 12.63
CA ASP A 107 -8.31 -0.49 12.26
C ASP A 107 -7.47 -0.67 10.97
N PHE A 108 -7.36 -1.90 10.47
CA PHE A 108 -6.76 -2.17 9.17
C PHE A 108 -7.57 -1.57 8.03
N HIS A 109 -6.86 -1.22 6.96
CA HIS A 109 -7.39 -0.56 5.76
C HIS A 109 -7.91 0.87 6.02
N GLU A 110 -7.57 1.44 7.17
CA GLU A 110 -7.88 2.81 7.55
C GLU A 110 -6.62 3.67 7.59
N THR A 111 -6.82 4.99 7.52
CA THR A 111 -5.75 5.99 7.58
C THR A 111 -6.00 6.93 8.76
N THR A 112 -4.94 7.30 9.47
CA THR A 112 -5.02 8.21 10.62
C THR A 112 -5.59 9.56 10.19
N ALA A 113 -6.26 10.26 11.11
CA ALA A 113 -6.94 11.53 10.82
C ALA A 113 -5.99 12.66 10.37
N ASP A 114 -4.71 12.57 10.72
CA ASP A 114 -3.66 13.49 10.25
C ASP A 114 -3.07 13.10 8.88
N GLY A 115 -3.56 12.02 8.26
CA GLY A 115 -3.10 11.54 6.96
C GLY A 115 -1.71 10.91 6.96
N ALA A 116 -1.09 10.71 8.13
CA ALA A 116 0.29 10.26 8.22
C ALA A 116 0.44 8.76 7.92
N VAL A 117 -0.42 7.91 8.49
CA VAL A 117 -0.25 6.45 8.46
C VAL A 117 -1.52 5.75 8.00
N THR A 118 -1.39 4.89 7.00
CA THR A 118 -2.37 3.84 6.69
C THR A 118 -1.91 2.53 7.32
N LEU A 119 -2.79 1.87 8.08
CA LEU A 119 -2.50 0.58 8.70
C LEU A 119 -3.03 -0.56 7.84
N GLU A 120 -2.16 -1.50 7.48
CA GLU A 120 -2.49 -2.61 6.59
C GLU A 120 -2.09 -3.96 7.20
N ALA A 121 -2.77 -5.02 6.78
CA ALA A 121 -2.39 -6.38 7.12
C ALA A 121 -1.47 -6.97 6.04
N ALA A 122 -0.43 -7.71 6.45
CA ALA A 122 0.38 -8.53 5.56
C ALA A 122 0.35 -9.99 6.01
N TYR A 123 0.22 -10.91 5.06
CA TYR A 123 0.24 -12.35 5.33
C TYR A 123 1.59 -12.93 4.93
N CYS A 124 2.54 -12.80 5.87
CA CYS A 124 3.95 -13.11 5.73
C CYS A 124 4.73 -12.08 4.89
N LEU A 125 5.92 -11.71 5.39
CA LEU A 125 6.85 -10.79 4.73
C LEU A 125 8.19 -11.47 4.40
N GLY A 126 8.24 -12.81 4.44
CA GLY A 126 9.48 -13.58 4.22
C GLY A 126 10.53 -13.43 5.31
N ASN A 127 10.24 -12.71 6.40
CA ASN A 127 11.18 -12.40 7.49
C ASN A 127 10.90 -13.22 8.76
N CYS A 128 10.48 -14.48 8.59
CA CYS A 128 9.90 -15.31 9.65
C CYS A 128 10.82 -15.51 10.86
N ALA A 129 12.14 -15.60 10.65
CA ALA A 129 13.12 -15.81 11.71
C ALA A 129 13.36 -14.57 12.60
N LEU A 130 12.86 -13.41 12.19
CA LEU A 130 13.04 -12.12 12.88
C LEU A 130 11.68 -11.48 13.18
N GLY A 131 10.63 -12.28 13.46
CA GLY A 131 9.32 -11.76 13.86
C GLY A 131 9.30 -11.11 15.27
N PRO A 132 8.21 -10.39 15.62
CA PRO A 132 7.17 -9.87 14.73
C PRO A 132 7.76 -8.90 13.70
N SER A 133 7.23 -8.94 12.47
CA SER A 133 7.72 -8.11 11.36
C SER A 133 6.68 -7.11 10.88
N LEU A 134 7.17 -5.94 10.48
CA LEU A 134 6.42 -4.91 9.77
C LEU A 134 7.06 -4.62 8.42
N ARG A 135 6.29 -4.02 7.52
CA ARG A 135 6.81 -3.32 6.35
C ARG A 135 6.34 -1.86 6.37
N VAL A 136 7.25 -0.92 6.11
CA VAL A 136 6.94 0.51 5.96
C VAL A 136 7.44 0.94 4.60
N GLY A 137 6.51 1.25 3.67
CA GLY A 137 6.89 1.37 2.25
C GLY A 137 7.49 0.06 1.74
N ASP A 138 8.76 0.08 1.36
CA ASP A 138 9.52 -1.11 0.91
C ASP A 138 10.41 -1.73 2.00
N ASP A 139 10.61 -1.05 3.13
CA ASP A 139 11.53 -1.48 4.17
C ASP A 139 10.90 -2.47 5.14
N ILE A 140 11.58 -3.60 5.37
CA ILE A 140 11.15 -4.63 6.33
C ILE A 140 11.83 -4.39 7.68
N VAL A 141 11.01 -4.30 8.73
CA VAL A 141 11.46 -4.13 10.11
C VAL A 141 11.11 -5.39 10.90
N GLY A 142 12.13 -6.11 11.40
CA GLY A 142 11.95 -7.30 12.24
C GLY A 142 12.14 -7.02 13.74
N ARG A 143 11.76 -7.96 14.59
CA ARG A 143 11.83 -7.90 16.07
C ARG A 143 11.15 -6.65 16.62
N VAL A 144 9.93 -6.39 16.14
CA VAL A 144 9.21 -5.19 16.54
C VAL A 144 8.48 -5.43 17.86
N THR A 145 8.79 -4.60 18.85
CA THR A 145 8.07 -4.50 20.13
C THR A 145 7.08 -3.34 20.08
N ALA A 146 6.26 -3.20 21.12
CA ALA A 146 5.33 -2.06 21.24
C ALA A 146 6.09 -0.72 21.28
N GLU A 147 7.19 -0.66 22.03
CA GLU A 147 8.02 0.55 22.16
C GLU A 147 8.65 0.91 20.82
N ARG A 148 9.20 -0.07 20.11
CA ARG A 148 9.79 0.14 18.79
C ARG A 148 8.75 0.54 17.74
N PHE A 149 7.51 0.05 17.88
CA PHE A 149 6.41 0.50 17.04
C PHE A 149 6.08 1.98 17.29
N ASP A 150 6.03 2.40 18.55
CA ASP A 150 5.73 3.79 18.92
C ASP A 150 6.83 4.75 18.43
N GLU A 151 8.10 4.37 18.58
CA GLU A 151 9.25 5.10 18.03
C GLU A 151 9.12 5.26 16.51
N LEU A 152 8.84 4.15 15.81
CA LEU A 152 8.66 4.16 14.36
C LEU A 152 7.50 5.06 13.92
N VAL A 153 6.36 5.03 14.60
CA VAL A 153 5.22 5.90 14.29
C VAL A 153 5.56 7.38 14.54
N ALA A 154 6.30 7.68 15.60
CA ALA A 154 6.75 9.04 15.89
C ALA A 154 7.64 9.59 14.78
N ASP A 155 8.60 8.79 14.30
CA ASP A 155 9.49 9.15 13.20
C ASP A 155 8.70 9.41 11.91
N LEU A 156 7.77 8.52 11.55
CA LEU A 156 6.93 8.69 10.36
C LEU A 156 6.06 9.96 10.42
N ARG A 157 5.52 10.31 11.59
CA ARG A 157 4.75 11.55 11.76
C ARG A 157 5.63 12.80 11.69
N ALA A 158 6.88 12.71 12.14
CA ALA A 158 7.84 13.80 12.01
C ALA A 158 8.18 14.08 10.55
N GLU A 159 8.31 13.05 9.71
CA GLU A 159 8.54 13.18 8.26
C GLU A 159 7.40 13.87 7.50
N VAL A 160 6.16 13.73 7.96
CA VAL A 160 4.98 14.41 7.36
C VAL A 160 4.98 15.91 7.65
N THR A 161 5.53 16.30 8.81
CA THR A 161 5.48 17.68 9.30
C THR A 161 6.66 18.53 8.81
N ALA A 162 7.69 17.90 8.25
CA ALA A 162 8.93 18.53 7.75
C ALA A 162 8.85 18.90 6.26
#